data_AF-A0A1G8MNQ6-F1
#
_entry.id   AF-A0A1G8MNQ6-F1
#
_cell.length_a   1.000
_cell.length_b   1.000
_cell.length_c   1.000
_cell.angle_alpha   90.00
_cell.angle_beta   90.00
_cell.angle_gamma   90.00
#
_symmetry.space_group_name_H-M   'P 1'
#
loop_
_entity.id
_entity.type
_entity.pdbx_description
1 polymer ?
#
loop_
_entity_poly.entity_id
_entity_poly.type
_entity_poly.pdbx_seq_one_letter_code
_entity_poly.pdbx_strand_id
1 'polypeptide(L)' 'MRHAGKVVTRLMLLESVWDYDFSPNDNVIDKHIYRLRQKLDEGFSHSLILTVPGSGYRIDSEKTSKLTVPDIG' A
#
# COMPACT_ATOMS: atom_id res chain seq x y z
N MET A 1 13.87 -6.08 5.80
CA MET A 1 12.53 -5.66 5.34
C MET A 1 11.48 -6.32 6.23
N ARG A 2 10.65 -5.57 6.99
CA ARG A 2 9.70 -6.17 7.97
C ARG A 2 8.35 -6.63 7.37
N HIS A 3 7.94 -6.11 6.21
CA HIS A 3 6.61 -6.39 5.63
C HIS A 3 6.57 -6.60 4.10
N ALA A 4 7.70 -6.92 3.45
CA ALA A 4 7.71 -7.20 2.01
C ALA A 4 6.74 -8.37 1.68
N GLY A 5 5.89 -8.19 0.66
CA GLY A 5 4.90 -9.18 0.23
C GLY A 5 3.62 -9.30 1.07
N LYS A 6 3.50 -8.58 2.20
CA LYS A 6 2.30 -8.61 3.06
C LYS A 6 1.38 -7.43 2.78
N VAL A 7 0.07 -7.64 2.91
CA VAL A 7 -0.92 -6.56 2.86
C VAL A 7 -0.85 -5.79 4.17
N VAL A 8 -0.68 -4.47 4.07
CA VAL A 8 -0.76 -3.52 5.19
C VAL A 8 -2.09 -2.79 5.06
N THR A 9 -2.94 -2.91 6.07
CA THR A 9 -4.27 -2.29 6.03
C THR A 9 -4.20 -0.79 6.29
N ARG A 10 -5.26 -0.07 5.90
CA ARG A 10 -5.38 1.38 6.21
C ARG A 10 -5.29 1.63 7.72
N LEU A 11 -5.92 0.78 8.53
CA LEU A 11 -5.89 0.89 9.99
C LEU A 11 -4.47 0.70 10.54
N MET A 12 -3.73 -0.32 10.05
CA MET A 12 -2.35 -0.53 10.47
C MET A 12 -1.44 0.65 10.09
N LEU A 13 -1.69 1.28 8.93
CA LEU A 13 -0.98 2.50 8.55
C LEU A 13 -1.34 3.66 9.47
N LEU A 14 -2.61 3.81 9.86
CA LEU A 14 -3.03 4.84 10.82
C LEU A 14 -2.34 4.64 12.18
N GLU A 15 -2.40 3.43 12.74
CA GLU A 15 -1.82 3.08 14.04
C GLU A 15 -0.29 3.25 14.07
N SER A 16 0.39 2.98 12.96
CA SER A 16 1.86 3.00 12.92
C SER A 16 2.50 4.37 12.73
N VAL A 17 1.75 5.38 12.26
CA VAL A 17 2.36 6.63 11.78
C VAL A 17 2.02 7.88 12.62
N TRP A 18 0.86 8.01 13.26
CA TRP A 18 0.52 9.31 13.87
C TRP A 18 -0.36 9.33 15.13
N ASP A 19 0.13 10.12 16.10
CA ASP A 19 -0.52 10.65 17.31
C ASP A 19 -1.47 11.84 16.99
N TYR A 20 -2.15 11.80 15.83
CA TYR A 20 -2.98 12.91 15.34
C TYR A 20 -4.45 12.52 15.32
N ASP A 21 -5.31 13.42 15.82
CA ASP A 21 -6.76 13.25 15.93
C ASP A 21 -7.38 13.16 14.53
N PHE A 22 -7.64 11.95 14.06
CA PHE A 22 -7.95 11.68 12.67
C PHE A 22 -9.46 11.54 12.46
N SER A 23 -10.04 12.32 11.56
CA SER A 23 -11.43 12.11 11.12
C SER A 23 -11.48 11.02 10.04
N PRO A 24 -12.40 10.03 10.12
CA PRO A 24 -12.51 8.92 9.16
C PRO A 24 -12.67 9.35 7.68
N ASN A 25 -13.06 10.60 7.43
CA ASN A 25 -13.27 11.17 6.10
C ASN A 25 -12.02 11.78 5.47
N ASP A 26 -10.92 11.89 6.22
CA ASP A 26 -9.70 12.50 5.72
C ASP A 26 -8.93 11.49 4.86
N ASN A 27 -8.82 11.75 3.56
CA ASN A 27 -8.09 10.91 2.60
C ASN A 27 -6.55 11.01 2.77
N VAL A 28 -6.03 11.21 3.99
CA VAL A 28 -4.60 11.46 4.26
C VAL A 28 -3.77 10.22 3.98
N ILE A 29 -4.30 9.01 4.25
CA ILE A 29 -3.62 7.76 3.88
C ILE A 29 -3.41 7.71 2.37
N ASP A 30 -4.44 8.00 1.57
CA ASP A 30 -4.32 8.04 0.11
C ASP A 30 -3.34 9.12 -0.35
N LYS A 31 -3.36 10.32 0.25
CA LYS A 31 -2.39 11.39 -0.05
C LYS A 31 -0.96 11.00 0.29
N HIS A 32 -0.74 10.31 1.42
CA HIS A 32 0.58 9.84 1.82
C HIS A 32 1.09 8.74 0.89
N ILE A 33 0.26 7.76 0.58
CA ILE A 33 0.59 6.70 -0.39
C ILE A 33 0.89 7.30 -1.76
N TYR A 34 0.13 8.31 -2.20
CA TYR A 34 0.40 9.03 -3.45
C TYR A 34 1.79 9.68 -3.44
N ARG A 35 2.13 10.44 -2.39
CA ARG A 35 3.47 11.07 -2.26
C ARG A 35 4.59 10.03 -2.18
N LEU A 36 4.34 8.92 -1.50
CA LEU A 36 5.31 7.84 -1.36
C LEU A 36 5.56 7.15 -2.71
N ARG A 37 4.51 6.88 -3.49
CA ARG A 37 4.64 6.37 -4.86
C ARG A 37 5.46 7.30 -5.75
N GLN A 38 5.18 8.61 -5.73
CA GLN A 38 5.95 9.56 -6.54
C GLN A 38 7.45 9.50 -6.26
N LYS A 39 7.84 9.30 -4.99
CA LYS A 39 9.25 9.20 -4.60
C LYS A 39 9.86 7.82 -4.83
N LEU A 40 9.09 6.75 -4.65
CA LEU A 40 9.58 5.37 -4.76
C LEU A 40 9.59 4.86 -6.19
N ASP A 41 8.67 5.34 -7.03
CA ASP A 41 8.56 4.91 -8.43
C ASP A 41 9.56 5.67 -9.32
N GLU A 42 10.18 6.74 -8.82
CA GLU A 42 11.30 7.43 -9.47
C GLU A 42 12.50 6.48 -9.60
N GLY A 43 12.69 5.90 -10.80
CA GLY A 43 13.75 4.94 -11.09
C GLY A 43 13.28 3.50 -11.30
N PHE A 44 11.99 3.20 -11.12
CA PHE A 44 11.41 1.90 -11.42
C PHE A 44 10.43 2.00 -12.61
N SER A 45 10.41 0.96 -13.45
CA SER A 45 9.50 0.90 -14.61
C SER A 45 8.03 0.62 -14.23
N HIS A 46 7.75 0.43 -12.95
CA HIS A 46 6.44 0.03 -12.42
C HIS A 46 6.29 0.48 -10.97
N SER A 47 5.04 0.69 -10.55
CA SER A 47 4.77 1.11 -9.17
C SER A 47 5.07 0.01 -8.17
N LEU A 48 5.88 0.31 -7.15
CA LEU A 48 6.23 -0.65 -6.11
C LEU A 48 5.11 -0.83 -5.08
N ILE A 49 4.17 0.12 -5.00
CA ILE A 49 3.03 0.08 -4.06
C ILE A 49 1.76 -0.28 -4.82
N LEU A 50 1.24 -1.47 -4.54
CA LEU A 50 -0.01 -1.98 -5.10
C LEU A 50 -1.19 -1.66 -4.17
N THR A 51 -2.29 -1.18 -4.74
CA THR A 51 -3.57 -1.02 -4.02
C THR A 51 -4.30 -2.36 -4.01
N VAL A 52 -4.75 -2.81 -2.83
CA VAL A 52 -5.63 -3.97 -2.66
C VAL A 52 -6.99 -3.45 -2.22
N PRO A 53 -7.99 -3.38 -3.12
CA PRO A 53 -9.33 -2.89 -2.80
C PRO A 53 -9.92 -3.60 -1.58
N GLY A 54 -10.57 -2.84 -0.70
CA GLY A 54 -11.17 -3.37 0.54
C GLY A 54 -10.18 -3.80 1.62
N SER A 55 -8.87 -3.88 1.34
CA SER A 55 -7.87 -4.36 2.30
C SER A 55 -6.79 -3.34 2.65
N GLY A 56 -6.19 -2.65 1.69
CA GLY A 56 -5.10 -1.70 1.94
C GLY A 56 -4.06 -1.66 0.83
N TYR A 57 -2.78 -1.73 1.19
CA TYR A 57 -1.66 -1.61 0.24
C TYR A 57 -0.62 -2.71 0.45
N ARG A 58 0.12 -3.04 -0.60
CA ARG A 58 1.22 -4.01 -0.57
C ARG A 58 2.43 -3.46 -1.30
N ILE A 59 3.62 -3.71 -0.76
CA ILE A 59 4.88 -3.40 -1.45
C ILE A 59 5.38 -4.65 -2.15
N ASP A 60 5.66 -4.54 -3.45
CA ASP A 60 6.29 -5.56 -4.28
C ASP A 60 7.62 -5.02 -4.82
N SER A 61 8.68 -5.82 -4.73
CA SER A 61 10.04 -5.43 -5.11
C SER A 61 10.51 -6.09 -6.41
N GLU A 62 9.74 -7.00 -6.99
CA GLU A 62 10.10 -7.69 -8.23
C GLU A 62 8.93 -7.77 -9.23
N LYS A 63 9.27 -8.02 -10.50
CA LYS A 63 8.29 -8.41 -11.54
C LYS A 63 7.56 -9.68 -11.10
N THR A 64 6.51 -9.57 -10.30
CA THR A 64 5.50 -10.62 -10.22
C THR A 64 4.69 -10.58 -11.50
N SER A 65 5.28 -11.16 -12.54
CA SER A 65 4.60 -11.66 -13.72
C SER A 65 3.45 -12.53 -13.21
N LYS A 66 2.20 -12.09 -13.43
CA LYS A 66 0.95 -12.86 -13.30
C LYS A 66 1.01 -14.09 -12.38
N LEU A 67 0.43 -14.04 -11.19
CA LEU A 67 -0.07 -15.25 -10.53
C LEU A 67 -1.33 -14.98 -9.70
N THR A 68 -2.44 -15.39 -10.29
CA THR A 68 -3.56 -16.11 -9.66
C THR A 68 -4.19 -15.48 -8.41
N VAL A 69 -5.33 -14.83 -8.62
CA VAL A 69 -6.42 -14.86 -7.64
C VAL A 69 -6.89 -16.32 -7.62
N PRO A 70 -6.75 -17.09 -6.52
CA PRO A 70 -7.40 -18.38 -6.43
C PRO A 70 -8.91 -18.11 -6.39
N ASP A 71 -9.61 -18.80 -7.28
CA ASP A 71 -11.04 -19.02 -7.26
C ASP A 71 -11.48 -19.31 -5.82
N ILE A 72 -12.28 -18.40 -5.25
CA ILE A 72 -12.95 -18.63 -3.97
C ILE A 72 -14.33 -19.14 -4.39
N GLY A 73 -14.50 -20.46 -4.29
CA GLY A 73 -15.79 -21.12 -4.46
C GLY A 73 -16.84 -20.65 -3.47
#